data_AF-B5JSN0-F1
#
_entry.id   AF-B5JSN0-F1
#
_cell.length_a   1.000
_cell.length_b   1.000
_cell.length_c   1.000
_cell.angle_alpha   90.00
_cell.angle_beta   90.00
_cell.angle_gamma   90.00
#
_symmetry.space_group_name_H-M   'P 1'
#
loop_
_entity.id
_entity.type
_entity.pdbx_description
1 polymer ?
#
loop_
_entity_poly.entity_id
_entity_poly.type
_entity_poly.pdbx_seq_one_letter_code
_entity_poly.pdbx_strand_id
1 'polypeptide(L)'
;MRPEAADLTVSNQKESKLRNLVKAGIALLFVFSANLHAGDKPTDFFQRYVELGDAFDPSVANLYSDKAIIHAYRVYPHGLERNMEMTGAQWKQLITKVMPLAKAQNDKSTFSKVEINEFDGGFKIKADRYSVRKCYTDTGYYMVVKPDGNGSLKIFEEYMETKPLPNC
;
A
#
# COMPACT_ATOMS: atom_id res chain seq x y z
N MET A 1 89.07 -5.25 -18.70
CA MET A 1 89.08 -6.60 -19.30
C MET A 1 87.62 -7.05 -19.43
N ARG A 2 87.02 -6.93 -20.63
CA ARG A 2 85.93 -7.80 -21.07
C ARG A 2 86.58 -8.92 -21.90
N PRO A 3 85.99 -10.12 -21.93
CA PRO A 3 85.09 -10.51 -23.03
C PRO A 3 83.72 -11.04 -22.48
N GLU A 4 82.56 -10.87 -23.15
CA GLU A 4 82.06 -11.58 -24.36
C GLU A 4 81.37 -12.91 -23.96
N ALA A 5 80.21 -13.35 -24.45
CA ALA A 5 79.11 -12.81 -25.26
C ALA A 5 77.94 -13.82 -25.20
N ALA A 6 76.75 -13.36 -25.62
CA ALA A 6 75.70 -14.09 -26.37
C ALA A 6 75.02 -15.31 -25.69
N ASP A 7 73.77 -15.72 -25.97
CA ASP A 7 72.95 -15.47 -27.14
C ASP A 7 71.47 -15.91 -26.92
N LEU A 8 70.55 -15.20 -27.61
CA LEU A 8 69.39 -15.69 -28.39
C LEU A 8 68.44 -16.79 -27.81
N THR A 9 67.19 -16.47 -27.43
CA THR A 9 65.94 -16.34 -28.23
C THR A 9 64.98 -17.55 -28.25
N VAL A 10 63.69 -17.22 -28.05
CA VAL A 10 62.52 -17.60 -28.87
C VAL A 10 61.81 -18.96 -28.61
N SER A 11 60.65 -18.80 -27.96
CA SER A 11 59.28 -19.11 -28.42
C SER A 11 58.72 -20.54 -28.54
N ASN A 12 57.41 -20.54 -28.31
CA ASN A 12 56.34 -21.33 -28.94
C ASN A 12 56.08 -22.75 -28.40
N GLN A 13 54.97 -22.95 -27.67
CA GLN A 13 53.58 -23.07 -28.17
C GLN A 13 53.24 -24.55 -28.39
N LYS A 14 52.45 -25.13 -27.47
CA LYS A 14 51.32 -26.03 -27.79
C LYS A 14 50.59 -26.55 -26.55
N GLU A 15 49.32 -26.13 -26.46
CA GLU A 15 48.15 -27.00 -26.28
C GLU A 15 48.06 -27.92 -25.05
N SER A 16 47.07 -27.57 -24.21
CA SER A 16 45.97 -28.47 -23.83
C SER A 16 46.28 -29.65 -22.89
N LYS A 17 45.91 -29.49 -21.61
CA LYS A 17 44.78 -30.22 -21.00
C LYS A 17 44.61 -29.94 -19.50
N LEU A 18 43.42 -29.44 -19.16
CA LEU A 18 42.54 -30.00 -18.14
C LEU A 18 43.09 -30.21 -16.71
N ARG A 19 42.74 -29.32 -15.78
CA ARG A 19 41.97 -29.60 -14.54
C ARG A 19 42.23 -28.57 -13.44
N ASN A 20 41.13 -27.92 -13.05
CA ASN A 20 40.74 -27.54 -11.69
C ASN A 20 41.78 -26.84 -10.79
N LEU A 21 41.53 -25.57 -10.48
CA LEU A 21 41.01 -25.15 -9.16
C LEU A 21 40.97 -23.61 -9.10
N VAL A 22 39.80 -23.07 -9.43
CA VAL A 22 39.43 -21.69 -9.11
C VAL A 22 39.33 -21.59 -7.59
N LYS A 23 40.20 -20.79 -6.96
CA LYS A 23 40.01 -20.33 -5.57
C LYS A 23 39.89 -18.80 -5.56
N ALA A 24 38.63 -18.38 -5.55
CA ALA A 24 38.05 -17.35 -4.72
C ALA A 24 38.62 -15.91 -4.81
N GLY A 25 38.21 -15.19 -5.85
CA GLY A 25 37.91 -13.76 -5.71
C GLY A 25 36.39 -13.59 -5.55
N ILE A 26 35.90 -13.36 -4.33
CA ILE A 26 34.49 -13.02 -4.10
C ILE A 26 34.35 -11.52 -4.33
N ALA A 27 34.00 -11.15 -5.56
CA ALA A 27 33.42 -9.84 -5.85
C ALA A 27 31.97 -9.87 -5.36
N LEU A 28 31.70 -9.23 -4.23
CA LEU A 28 30.35 -9.08 -3.68
C LEU A 28 29.58 -8.06 -4.53
N LEU A 29 28.98 -8.53 -5.62
CA LEU A 29 27.97 -7.79 -6.38
C LEU A 29 26.72 -7.66 -5.50
N PHE A 30 26.55 -6.50 -4.86
CA PHE A 30 25.25 -6.07 -4.35
C PHE A 30 24.32 -5.87 -5.55
N VAL A 31 23.55 -6.91 -5.88
CA VAL A 31 22.42 -6.79 -6.79
C VAL A 31 21.36 -5.98 -6.06
N PHE A 32 21.33 -4.66 -6.30
CA PHE A 32 20.16 -3.85 -6.00
C PHE A 32 19.06 -4.32 -6.95
N SER A 33 18.25 -5.26 -6.49
CA SER A 33 16.96 -5.54 -7.12
C SER A 33 16.07 -4.31 -6.89
N ALA A 34 16.16 -3.35 -7.81
CA ALA A 34 15.09 -2.38 -8.01
C ALA A 34 13.88 -3.18 -8.47
N ASN A 35 13.09 -3.66 -7.51
CA ASN A 35 11.72 -4.04 -7.78
C ASN A 35 11.04 -2.76 -8.25
N LEU A 36 10.98 -2.56 -9.57
CA LEU A 36 9.94 -1.72 -10.15
C LEU A 36 8.63 -2.36 -9.65
N HIS A 37 8.09 -1.85 -8.55
CA HIS A 37 6.74 -2.21 -8.12
C HIS A 37 5.85 -1.76 -9.28
N ALA A 38 5.37 -2.72 -10.07
CA ALA A 38 4.18 -2.49 -10.86
C ALA A 38 3.14 -2.00 -9.85
N GLY A 39 2.78 -0.72 -9.92
CA GLY A 39 1.93 -0.08 -8.91
C GLY A 39 0.68 -0.93 -8.68
N ASP A 40 0.29 -1.09 -7.41
CA ASP A 40 -0.89 -1.89 -7.05
C ASP A 40 -2.08 -1.47 -7.90
N LYS A 41 -2.78 -2.43 -8.52
CA LYS A 41 -4.01 -2.10 -9.25
C LYS A 41 -5.02 -1.52 -8.26
N PRO A 42 -5.78 -0.47 -8.63
CA PRO A 42 -6.73 0.14 -7.70
C PRO A 42 -7.83 -0.83 -7.25
N THR A 43 -8.17 -1.83 -8.07
CA THR A 43 -9.07 -2.92 -7.70
C THR A 43 -8.51 -3.77 -6.56
N ASP A 44 -7.24 -4.14 -6.65
CA ASP A 44 -6.57 -5.02 -5.69
C ASP A 44 -6.34 -4.26 -4.38
N PHE A 45 -6.01 -2.97 -4.47
CA PHE A 45 -5.94 -2.07 -3.33
C PHE A 45 -7.27 -2.00 -2.58
N PHE A 46 -8.38 -1.77 -3.29
CA PHE A 46 -9.69 -1.67 -2.66
C PHE A 46 -10.15 -3.00 -2.07
N GLN A 47 -9.91 -4.11 -2.76
CA GLN A 47 -10.19 -5.45 -2.24
C GLN A 47 -9.45 -5.70 -0.92
N ARG A 48 -8.17 -5.36 -0.85
CA ARG A 48 -7.38 -5.46 0.39
C ARG A 48 -7.94 -4.58 1.51
N TYR A 49 -8.39 -3.36 1.20
CA TYR A 49 -9.05 -2.50 2.18
C TYR A 49 -10.29 -3.17 2.79
N VAL A 50 -11.14 -3.77 1.94
CA VAL A 50 -12.34 -4.50 2.37
C VAL A 50 -11.97 -5.71 3.23
N GLU A 51 -11.03 -6.53 2.79
CA GLU A 51 -10.60 -7.74 3.52
C GLU A 51 -10.05 -7.43 4.92
N LEU A 52 -9.21 -6.40 5.04
CA LEU A 52 -8.68 -5.98 6.34
C LEU A 52 -9.79 -5.45 7.26
N GLY A 53 -10.75 -4.70 6.70
CA GLY A 53 -11.93 -4.23 7.42
C GLY A 53 -12.81 -5.37 7.94
N ASP A 54 -13.11 -6.35 7.08
CA ASP A 54 -13.92 -7.52 7.42
C ASP A 54 -13.24 -8.43 8.45
N ALA A 55 -11.91 -8.51 8.43
CA ALA A 55 -11.12 -9.25 9.41
C ALA A 55 -10.93 -8.49 10.75
N PHE A 56 -11.36 -7.23 10.84
CA PHE A 56 -11.03 -6.31 11.93
C PHE A 56 -9.52 -6.20 12.16
N ASP A 57 -8.74 -6.19 11.08
CA ASP A 57 -7.29 -6.10 11.12
C ASP A 57 -6.85 -4.64 11.26
N PRO A 58 -6.17 -4.25 12.35
CA PRO A 58 -5.74 -2.86 12.57
C PRO A 58 -4.77 -2.36 11.50
N SER A 59 -4.13 -3.25 10.72
CA SER A 59 -3.25 -2.87 9.61
C SER A 59 -3.99 -2.20 8.45
N VAL A 60 -5.32 -2.16 8.43
CA VAL A 60 -6.08 -1.28 7.51
C VAL A 60 -5.64 0.19 7.66
N ALA A 61 -5.22 0.61 8.86
CA ALA A 61 -4.66 1.93 9.10
C ALA A 61 -3.42 2.22 8.23
N ASN A 62 -2.63 1.19 7.88
CA ASN A 62 -1.43 1.35 7.06
C ASN A 62 -1.74 1.71 5.60
N LEU A 63 -2.99 1.56 5.16
CA LEU A 63 -3.43 1.96 3.81
C LEU A 63 -3.59 3.47 3.68
N TYR A 64 -3.67 4.21 4.79
CA TYR A 64 -3.81 5.66 4.76
C TYR A 64 -2.45 6.37 4.62
N SER A 65 -2.43 7.50 3.92
CA SER A 65 -1.36 8.48 4.02
C SER A 65 -1.47 9.21 5.37
N ASP A 66 -0.37 9.62 5.99
CA ASP A 66 -0.43 10.48 7.19
C ASP A 66 -1.04 11.85 6.87
N LYS A 67 -0.95 12.27 5.60
CA LYS A 67 -1.50 13.51 5.06
C LYS A 67 -2.93 13.34 4.53
N ALA A 68 -3.57 12.20 4.74
CA ALA A 68 -4.92 12.00 4.26
C ALA A 68 -5.89 13.00 4.90
N ILE A 69 -6.94 13.38 4.17
CA ILE A 69 -8.03 14.20 4.69
C ILE A 69 -9.26 13.31 4.84
N ILE A 70 -9.76 13.18 6.06
CA ILE A 70 -10.93 12.34 6.35
C ILE A 70 -12.12 13.25 6.61
N HIS A 71 -13.14 13.13 5.77
CA HIS A 71 -14.40 13.84 5.88
C HIS A 71 -15.46 12.90 6.44
N ALA A 72 -15.71 12.97 7.75
CA ALA A 72 -16.70 12.13 8.42
C ALA A 72 -17.91 12.95 8.85
N TYR A 73 -19.04 12.69 8.22
CA TYR A 73 -20.30 13.36 8.53
C TYR A 73 -21.20 12.44 9.35
N ARG A 74 -21.79 13.01 10.41
CA ARG A 74 -22.85 12.35 11.17
C ARG A 74 -24.16 13.08 10.97
N VAL A 75 -25.11 12.40 10.32
CA VAL A 75 -26.46 12.90 10.07
C VAL A 75 -27.35 12.47 11.24
N TYR A 76 -27.82 13.43 12.03
CA TYR A 76 -28.75 13.17 13.13
C TYR A 76 -30.22 13.28 12.66
N PRO A 77 -31.17 12.59 13.32
CA PRO A 77 -32.59 12.64 12.95
C PRO A 77 -33.21 14.04 12.93
N HIS A 78 -32.71 14.97 13.75
CA HIS A 78 -33.14 16.36 13.80
C HIS A 78 -32.46 17.26 12.75
N GLY A 79 -31.74 16.69 11.78
CA GLY A 79 -31.11 17.42 10.67
C GLY A 79 -29.86 18.23 11.05
N LEU A 80 -29.35 18.11 12.28
CA LEU A 80 -28.03 18.66 12.60
C LEU A 80 -26.99 17.71 12.04
N GLU A 81 -26.03 18.26 11.32
CA GLU A 81 -24.87 17.53 10.83
C GLU A 81 -23.67 17.88 11.72
N ARG A 82 -23.00 16.85 12.24
CA ARG A 82 -21.67 17.05 12.81
C ARG A 82 -20.66 16.63 11.75
N ASN A 83 -19.98 17.62 11.17
CA ASN A 83 -18.80 17.40 10.36
C ASN A 83 -17.59 17.21 11.28
N MET A 84 -16.81 16.16 11.02
CA MET A 84 -15.49 15.97 11.60
C MET A 84 -14.50 15.82 10.45
N GLU A 85 -13.51 16.71 10.43
CA GLU A 85 -12.35 16.56 9.59
C GLU A 85 -11.18 16.07 10.45
N MET A 86 -10.45 15.06 9.96
CA MET A 86 -9.27 14.52 10.64
C MET A 86 -8.14 14.33 9.64
N THR A 87 -6.91 14.47 10.12
CA THR A 87 -5.74 14.06 9.34
C THR A 87 -5.63 12.54 9.32
N GLY A 88 -4.97 12.00 8.30
CA GLY A 88 -4.69 10.57 8.20
C GLY A 88 -3.92 10.03 9.41
N ALA A 89 -2.98 10.80 9.95
CA ALA A 89 -2.28 10.43 11.18
C ALA A 89 -3.24 10.25 12.38
N GLN A 90 -4.17 11.20 12.58
CA GLN A 90 -5.18 11.10 13.63
C GLN A 90 -6.14 9.93 13.37
N TRP A 91 -6.51 9.69 12.11
CA TRP A 91 -7.40 8.61 11.71
C TRP A 91 -6.78 7.23 11.95
N LYS A 92 -5.51 7.03 11.62
CA LYS A 92 -4.76 5.79 11.91
C LYS A 92 -4.75 5.44 13.39
N GLN A 93 -4.49 6.44 14.24
CA GLN A 93 -4.53 6.27 15.69
C GLN A 93 -5.93 5.89 16.16
N LEU A 94 -6.96 6.54 15.62
CA LEU A 94 -8.35 6.23 15.94
C LEU A 94 -8.72 4.80 15.54
N ILE A 95 -8.46 4.40 14.29
CA ILE A 95 -8.69 3.03 13.78
C ILE A 95 -8.07 2.01 14.74
N THR A 96 -6.78 2.16 15.04
CA THR A 96 -6.04 1.23 15.90
C THR A 96 -6.68 1.10 17.28
N LYS A 97 -7.15 2.22 17.85
CA LYS A 97 -7.81 2.27 19.16
C LYS A 97 -9.20 1.64 19.15
N VAL A 98 -9.99 1.84 18.10
CA VAL A 98 -11.40 1.40 18.06
C VAL A 98 -11.60 0.02 17.45
N MET A 99 -10.59 -0.54 16.76
CA MET A 99 -10.71 -1.84 16.10
C MET A 99 -11.13 -2.99 17.04
N PRO A 100 -10.60 -3.12 18.27
CA PRO A 100 -11.07 -4.17 19.19
C PRO A 100 -12.55 -4.04 19.54
N LEU A 101 -13.03 -2.81 19.69
CA LEU A 101 -14.45 -2.53 19.94
C LEU A 101 -15.31 -2.84 18.72
N ALA A 102 -14.85 -2.48 17.51
CA ALA A 102 -15.52 -2.81 16.26
C ALA A 102 -15.68 -4.33 16.12
N LYS A 103 -14.63 -5.11 16.39
CA LYS A 103 -14.68 -6.57 16.40
C LYS A 103 -15.69 -7.13 17.40
N ALA A 104 -15.66 -6.64 18.64
CA ALA A 104 -16.58 -7.07 19.69
C ALA A 104 -18.05 -6.76 19.36
N GLN A 105 -18.30 -5.73 18.54
CA GLN A 105 -19.63 -5.29 18.15
C GLN A 105 -20.01 -5.74 16.72
N ASN A 106 -19.16 -6.52 16.06
CA ASN A 106 -19.27 -6.88 14.65
C ASN A 106 -19.57 -5.67 13.74
N ASP A 107 -18.93 -4.55 14.03
CA ASP A 107 -19.15 -3.25 13.37
C ASP A 107 -18.30 -3.17 12.10
N LYS A 108 -18.87 -3.69 11.01
CA LYS A 108 -18.23 -3.74 9.69
C LYS A 108 -19.09 -3.10 8.61
N SER A 109 -18.50 -2.91 7.44
CA SER A 109 -19.15 -2.31 6.28
C SER A 109 -19.06 -3.24 5.07
N THR A 110 -20.11 -3.28 4.26
CA THR A 110 -20.11 -3.95 2.96
C THR A 110 -20.25 -2.90 1.86
N PHE A 111 -19.66 -3.16 0.70
CA PHE A 111 -19.61 -2.22 -0.41
C PHE A 111 -20.29 -2.79 -1.65
N SER A 112 -20.98 -1.94 -2.40
CA SER A 112 -21.62 -2.31 -3.67
C SER A 112 -21.54 -1.15 -4.65
N LYS A 113 -21.86 -1.39 -5.94
CA LYS A 113 -21.76 -0.39 -7.03
C LYS A 113 -20.40 0.33 -7.04
N VAL A 114 -19.33 -0.46 -6.94
CA VAL A 114 -17.97 0.07 -6.89
C VAL A 114 -17.59 0.63 -8.27
N GLU A 115 -17.23 1.90 -8.31
CA GLU A 115 -16.74 2.60 -9.50
C GLU A 115 -15.33 3.13 -9.23
N ILE A 116 -14.41 2.86 -10.14
CA ILE A 116 -13.01 3.29 -10.04
C ILE A 116 -12.68 4.10 -11.28
N ASN A 117 -12.31 5.37 -11.09
CA ASN A 117 -11.96 6.29 -12.16
C ASN A 117 -10.61 6.95 -11.87
N GLU A 118 -9.82 7.22 -12.91
CA GLU A 118 -8.61 8.03 -12.77
C GLU A 118 -8.95 9.43 -12.25
N PHE A 119 -8.17 9.92 -11.30
CA PHE A 119 -8.39 11.21 -10.67
C PHE A 119 -7.11 11.75 -10.04
N ASP A 120 -6.69 12.95 -10.47
CA ASP A 120 -5.63 13.75 -9.84
C ASP A 120 -4.32 12.96 -9.54
N GLY A 121 -3.81 12.27 -10.57
CA GLY A 121 -2.59 11.46 -10.48
C GLY A 121 -2.73 10.13 -9.73
N GLY A 122 -3.96 9.73 -9.43
CA GLY A 122 -4.30 8.43 -8.86
C GLY A 122 -5.70 8.00 -9.27
N PHE A 123 -6.49 7.50 -8.32
CA PHE A 123 -7.84 7.00 -8.58
C PHE A 123 -8.83 7.50 -7.54
N LYS A 124 -10.05 7.79 -7.99
CA LYS A 124 -11.21 8.00 -7.11
C LYS A 124 -12.10 6.76 -7.16
N ILE A 125 -12.35 6.19 -6.00
CA ILE A 125 -13.17 5.00 -5.80
C ILE A 125 -14.47 5.43 -5.12
N LYS A 126 -15.60 5.19 -5.77
CA LYS A 126 -16.94 5.44 -5.22
C LYS A 126 -17.65 4.10 -4.99
N ALA A 127 -18.49 4.03 -3.97
CA ALA A 127 -19.31 2.86 -3.70
C ALA A 127 -20.50 3.21 -2.82
N ASP A 128 -21.56 2.40 -2.87
CA ASP A 128 -22.56 2.36 -1.81
C ASP A 128 -21.96 1.59 -0.61
N ARG A 129 -21.76 2.26 0.52
CA ARG A 129 -21.23 1.68 1.76
C ARG A 129 -22.38 1.38 2.73
N TYR A 130 -22.67 0.10 2.95
CA TYR A 130 -23.64 -0.33 3.94
C TYR A 130 -22.96 -0.64 5.27
N SER A 131 -23.34 0.07 6.33
CA SER A 131 -22.92 -0.25 7.70
C SER A 131 -23.82 -1.35 8.27
N VAL A 132 -23.23 -2.53 8.52
CA VAL A 132 -23.97 -3.72 8.96
C VAL A 132 -24.65 -3.47 10.30
N ARG A 133 -23.95 -2.85 11.24
CA ARG A 133 -24.49 -2.57 12.57
C ARG A 133 -25.51 -1.44 12.58
N LYS A 134 -25.34 -0.43 11.72
CA LYS A 134 -26.24 0.74 11.68
C LYS A 134 -27.42 0.55 10.75
N CYS A 135 -27.41 -0.48 9.92
CA CYS A 135 -28.46 -0.76 8.94
C CYS A 135 -28.74 0.48 8.07
N TYR A 136 -27.66 1.09 7.59
CA TYR A 136 -27.69 2.33 6.83
C TYR A 136 -26.71 2.24 5.66
N THR A 137 -27.19 2.61 4.47
CA THR A 137 -26.39 2.75 3.26
C THR A 137 -26.02 4.21 3.07
N ASP A 138 -24.72 4.47 3.10
CA ASP A 138 -24.11 5.71 2.63
C ASP A 138 -23.87 5.58 1.12
N THR A 139 -24.63 6.34 0.32
CA THR A 139 -24.49 6.39 -1.15
C THR A 139 -23.52 7.49 -1.62
N GLY A 140 -23.01 8.30 -0.69
CA GLY A 140 -22.06 9.38 -0.96
C GLY A 140 -20.60 8.96 -0.76
N TYR A 141 -20.36 7.78 -0.22
CA TYR A 141 -19.02 7.28 0.11
C TYR A 141 -18.04 7.32 -1.08
N TYR A 142 -16.84 7.82 -0.81
CA TYR A 142 -15.72 7.69 -1.73
C TYR A 142 -14.37 7.72 -1.01
N MET A 143 -13.34 7.24 -1.70
CA MET A 143 -11.94 7.48 -1.35
C MET A 143 -11.12 7.91 -2.57
N VAL A 144 -10.10 8.72 -2.33
CA VAL A 144 -9.07 9.05 -3.33
C VAL A 144 -7.79 8.35 -2.91
N VAL A 145 -7.24 7.55 -3.83
CA VAL A 145 -6.00 6.81 -3.63
C VAL A 145 -4.94 7.29 -4.61
N LYS A 146 -3.71 7.47 -4.13
CA LYS A 146 -2.57 7.92 -4.95
C LYS A 146 -1.31 7.15 -4.56
N PRO A 147 -0.35 7.00 -5.48
CA PRO A 147 0.97 6.51 -5.14
C PRO A 147 1.62 7.43 -4.09
N ASP A 148 2.24 6.84 -3.07
CA ASP A 148 3.10 7.56 -2.13
C ASP A 148 4.52 7.75 -2.71
N GLY A 149 5.44 8.30 -1.90
CA GLY A 149 6.83 8.51 -2.31
C GLY A 149 7.60 7.25 -2.69
N ASN A 150 7.08 6.07 -2.33
CA ASN A 150 7.66 4.76 -2.67
C ASN A 150 6.91 4.09 -3.83
N GLY A 151 5.88 4.74 -4.39
CA GLY A 151 5.06 4.22 -5.48
C GLY A 151 3.93 3.28 -5.04
N SER A 152 3.74 3.05 -3.74
CA SER A 152 2.63 2.23 -3.23
C SER A 152 1.37 3.07 -3.11
N LEU A 153 0.20 2.52 -3.47
CA LEU A 153 -1.06 3.24 -3.29
C LEU A 153 -1.36 3.48 -1.80
N LYS A 154 -1.84 4.70 -1.50
CA LYS A 154 -2.36 5.12 -0.19
C LYS A 154 -3.64 5.91 -0.35
N ILE A 155 -4.51 5.87 0.65
CA ILE A 155 -5.67 6.74 0.76
C ILE A 155 -5.18 8.15 1.14
N PHE A 156 -5.49 9.13 0.29
CA PHE A 156 -5.22 10.56 0.52
C PHE A 156 -6.47 11.35 0.88
N GLU A 157 -7.66 10.81 0.59
CA GLU A 157 -8.92 11.41 0.98
C GLU A 157 -9.95 10.30 1.18
N GLU A 158 -10.80 10.43 2.19
CA GLU A 158 -11.96 9.55 2.37
C GLU A 158 -13.13 10.37 2.87
N TYR A 159 -14.28 10.17 2.23
CA TYR A 159 -15.54 10.74 2.64
C TYR A 159 -16.49 9.64 3.08
N MET A 160 -17.13 9.82 4.22
CA MET A 160 -18.14 8.91 4.72
C MET A 160 -19.23 9.61 5.52
N GLU A 161 -20.44 9.08 5.39
CA GLU A 161 -21.60 9.44 6.19
C GLU A 161 -21.97 8.32 7.16
N THR A 162 -22.43 8.72 8.36
CA THR A 162 -22.89 7.79 9.39
C THR A 162 -24.15 8.30 10.07
N LYS A 163 -24.95 7.37 10.59
CA LYS A 163 -26.08 7.66 11.48
C LYS A 163 -25.77 7.22 12.92
N PRO A 164 -26.25 7.96 13.94
CA PRO A 164 -25.94 7.66 15.34
C PRO A 164 -26.56 6.33 15.80
N LEU A 165 -27.81 6.07 15.42
CA LEU A 165 -28.58 4.91 15.85
C LEU A 165 -28.72 3.89 14.71
N PRO A 166 -28.79 2.58 15.03
CA PRO A 166 -29.26 1.59 14.08
C PRO A 166 -30.65 1.96 13.56
N ASN A 167 -30.90 1.64 12.29
CA ASN A 167 -32.23 1.71 11.67
C ASN A 167 -32.74 0.32 11.23
N CYS A 168 -32.21 -0.69 11.91
CA CYS A 168 -32.84 -1.97 12.19
C CYS A 168 -33.10 -1.99 13.71
#